data_AF-A0AAD0NG97-F1
#
_entry.id   AF-A0AAD0NG97-F1
#
_cell.length_a   1.000
_cell.length_b   1.000
_cell.length_c   1.000
_cell.angle_alpha   90.00
_cell.angle_beta   90.00
_cell.angle_gamma   90.00
#
_symmetry.space_group_name_H-M   'P 1'
#
loop_
_entity.id
_entity.type
_entity.pdbx_description
1 polymer ?
#
loop_
_entity_poly.entity_id
_entity_poly.type
_entity_poly.pdbx_seq_one_letter_code
_entity_poly.pdbx_strand_id
1 'polypeptide(L)'
;MAWGVDEIYLAATARAMAWAASSSFAHLAYVVKDPVASCWTQSLHRHEVGKSGLLVLRGVGSPEGSQSGRTPGAVHWTGLLPDAGAAPADATVGAQLQAYITQVDMRGLDAPDTFRMWLRDLSHRLQQPVMFYTASTFGGSYDYDYALTYTPQERLHATRFDGLRPCSPTALQSGLACLSITLPTTFFALHERAFDWPSRALLR
;
A
#
# COMPACT_ATOMS: atom_id res chain seq x y z
N MET A 1 9.39 -9.94 -17.00
CA MET A 1 9.61 -8.56 -16.52
C MET A 1 8.99 -8.46 -15.15
N ALA A 2 9.78 -8.15 -14.12
CA ALA A 2 9.28 -8.05 -12.74
C ALA A 2 8.78 -6.64 -12.47
N TRP A 3 7.64 -6.52 -11.80
CA TRP A 3 7.11 -5.25 -11.29
C TRP A 3 6.47 -5.52 -9.94
N GLY A 4 6.68 -4.63 -8.98
CA GLY A 4 6.06 -4.74 -7.67
C GLY A 4 5.92 -3.40 -6.98
N VAL A 5 5.22 -3.45 -5.86
CA VAL A 5 4.71 -2.31 -5.10
C VAL A 5 4.95 -2.59 -3.63
N ASP A 6 5.44 -1.60 -2.89
CA ASP A 6 5.52 -1.62 -1.43
C ASP A 6 5.17 -0.21 -0.95
N GLU A 7 3.87 0.05 -0.80
CA GLU A 7 3.34 1.40 -0.68
C GLU A 7 2.37 1.53 0.50
N ILE A 8 2.38 2.71 1.11
CA ILE A 8 1.38 3.11 2.09
C ILE A 8 0.47 4.17 1.47
N TYR A 9 -0.83 3.95 1.57
CA TYR A 9 -1.88 4.83 1.08
C TYR A 9 -2.72 5.41 2.23
N LEU A 10 -2.98 6.71 2.16
CA LEU A 10 -3.84 7.45 3.07
C LEU A 10 -4.51 8.62 2.34
N ALA A 11 -5.64 9.11 2.84
CA ALA A 11 -6.21 10.34 2.30
C ALA A 11 -5.22 11.51 2.49
N ALA A 12 -5.05 12.36 1.47
CA ALA A 12 -4.16 13.52 1.49
C ALA A 12 -4.77 14.71 2.26
N THR A 13 -5.18 14.48 3.51
CA THR A 13 -5.62 15.53 4.41
C THR A 13 -4.45 16.45 4.79
N ALA A 14 -4.75 17.69 5.20
CA ALA A 14 -3.72 18.63 5.63
C ALA A 14 -2.84 18.07 6.76
N ARG A 15 -3.44 17.34 7.70
CA ARG A 15 -2.73 16.67 8.80
C ARG A 15 -1.78 15.58 8.28
N ALA A 16 -2.23 14.78 7.34
CA ALA A 16 -1.43 13.70 6.75
C ALA A 16 -0.23 14.24 5.96
N MET A 17 -0.47 15.27 5.14
CA MET A 17 0.58 15.93 4.36
C MET A 17 1.60 16.62 5.26
N ALA A 18 1.15 17.33 6.31
CA ALA A 18 2.05 17.97 7.27
C ALA A 18 2.91 16.93 8.01
N TRP A 19 2.29 15.83 8.46
CA TRP A 19 3.03 14.72 9.06
C TRP A 19 4.08 14.15 8.10
N ALA A 20 3.70 13.80 6.87
CA ALA A 20 4.61 13.22 5.89
C ALA A 20 5.78 14.15 5.57
N ALA A 21 5.52 15.45 5.35
CA ALA A 21 6.53 16.47 5.07
C ALA A 21 7.56 16.64 6.21
N SER A 22 7.13 16.44 7.45
CA SER A 22 7.99 16.53 8.65
C SER A 22 8.68 15.22 9.04
N SER A 23 8.37 14.13 8.34
CA SER A 23 8.84 12.78 8.67
C SER A 23 10.02 12.34 7.81
N SER A 24 10.63 11.20 8.15
CA SER A 24 11.60 10.51 7.31
C SER A 24 11.02 9.99 5.98
N PHE A 25 9.71 10.12 5.74
CA PHE A 25 9.07 9.73 4.48
C PHE A 25 8.97 10.88 3.47
N ALA A 26 9.43 12.09 3.81
CA ALA A 26 9.15 13.27 2.99
C ALA A 26 9.65 13.14 1.54
N HIS A 27 10.79 12.49 1.31
CA HIS A 27 11.35 12.23 -0.03
C HIS A 27 10.67 11.09 -0.79
N LEU A 28 9.80 10.32 -0.12
CA LEU A 28 9.04 9.21 -0.68
C LEU A 28 7.53 9.51 -0.74
N ALA A 29 7.13 10.72 -0.33
CA ALA A 29 5.74 11.13 -0.22
C ALA A 29 5.27 11.82 -1.49
N TYR A 30 4.12 11.38 -2.01
CA TYR A 30 3.51 11.89 -3.24
C TYR A 30 2.04 12.18 -3.02
N VAL A 31 1.55 13.29 -3.58
CA VAL A 31 0.14 13.70 -3.49
C VAL A 31 -0.51 13.61 -4.86
N VAL A 32 -1.48 12.70 -4.99
CA VAL A 32 -2.26 12.47 -6.20
C VAL A 32 -3.67 13.01 -5.99
N LYS A 33 -4.03 14.08 -6.72
CA LYS A 33 -5.40 14.63 -6.74
C LYS A 33 -6.19 14.19 -7.96
N ASP A 34 -5.47 13.79 -9.00
CA ASP A 34 -6.02 13.31 -10.25
C ASP A 34 -5.16 12.13 -10.69
N PRO A 35 -5.71 10.90 -10.72
CA PRO A 35 -4.98 9.70 -11.09
C PRO A 35 -4.74 9.60 -12.60
N VAL A 36 -5.09 10.61 -13.41
CA VAL A 36 -4.84 10.61 -14.86
C VAL A 36 -3.35 10.41 -15.15
N ALA A 37 -3.01 9.17 -15.45
CA ALA A 37 -1.82 8.79 -16.19
C ALA A 37 -2.05 9.12 -17.67
N SER A 38 -0.97 9.35 -18.39
CA SER A 38 -0.94 9.73 -19.81
C SER A 38 -1.54 8.70 -20.79
N CYS A 39 -2.19 7.62 -20.34
CA CYS A 39 -2.70 6.60 -21.24
C CYS A 39 -4.14 6.07 -20.92
N TRP A 40 -5.06 6.37 -21.85
CA TRP A 40 -6.31 5.67 -22.25
C TRP A 40 -7.65 5.88 -21.52
N THR A 41 -8.41 6.85 -22.06
CA THR A 41 -9.76 6.79 -22.71
C THR A 41 -10.83 5.73 -22.42
N GLN A 42 -10.58 4.58 -21.79
CA GLN A 42 -11.65 3.63 -21.51
C GLN A 42 -12.41 4.02 -20.24
N SER A 43 -13.69 4.35 -20.36
CA SER A 43 -14.56 4.72 -19.23
C SER A 43 -14.54 3.68 -18.11
N LEU A 44 -14.28 2.41 -18.45
CA LEU A 44 -14.23 1.27 -17.53
C LEU A 44 -13.01 1.26 -16.59
N HIS A 45 -11.95 2.03 -16.88
CA HIS A 45 -10.73 2.10 -16.03
C HIS A 45 -10.69 3.37 -15.17
N ARG A 46 -11.66 4.27 -15.34
CA ARG A 46 -11.74 5.51 -14.58
C ARG A 46 -12.01 5.22 -13.11
N HIS A 47 -11.21 5.83 -12.25
CA HIS A 47 -11.38 5.82 -10.81
C HIS A 47 -10.96 7.19 -10.28
N GLU A 48 -11.46 7.54 -9.10
CA GLU A 48 -11.11 8.77 -8.40
C GLU A 48 -10.34 8.44 -7.12
N VAL A 49 -9.58 9.41 -6.62
CA VAL A 49 -8.74 9.28 -5.42
C VAL A 49 -9.37 9.94 -4.17
N GLY A 50 -10.67 10.20 -4.23
CA GLY A 50 -11.44 10.88 -3.18
C GLY A 50 -11.21 12.40 -3.13
N LYS A 51 -12.05 13.12 -2.37
CA LYS A 51 -12.06 14.60 -2.34
C LYS A 51 -10.77 15.24 -1.86
N SER A 52 -10.06 14.58 -0.94
CA SER A 52 -8.79 15.08 -0.41
C SER A 52 -7.61 14.75 -1.31
N GLY A 53 -7.78 13.89 -2.31
CA GLY A 53 -6.69 13.20 -2.98
C GLY A 53 -6.11 12.07 -2.15
N LEU A 54 -5.13 11.38 -2.72
CA LEU A 54 -4.41 10.26 -2.14
C LEU A 54 -2.97 10.66 -1.86
N LEU A 55 -2.53 10.47 -0.62
CA LEU A 55 -1.13 10.53 -0.22
C LEU A 55 -0.56 9.12 -0.32
N VAL A 56 0.53 8.98 -1.07
CA VAL A 56 1.23 7.72 -1.30
C VAL A 56 2.65 7.84 -0.79
N LEU A 57 3.05 6.92 0.08
CA LEU A 57 4.44 6.73 0.49
C LEU A 57 4.98 5.52 -0.27
N ARG A 58 6.00 5.73 -1.11
CA ARG A 58 6.53 4.66 -1.97
C ARG A 58 7.81 4.06 -1.43
N GLY A 59 8.01 2.76 -1.65
CA GLY A 59 9.22 2.07 -1.18
C GLY A 59 9.26 1.96 0.35
N VAL A 60 8.14 1.60 0.96
CA VAL A 60 8.05 1.32 2.40
C VAL A 60 7.73 -0.16 2.58
N GLY A 61 8.63 -0.95 3.17
CA GLY A 61 8.39 -2.39 3.30
C GLY A 61 9.62 -3.22 3.66
N SER A 62 9.59 -4.49 3.27
CA SER A 62 10.67 -5.45 3.49
C SER A 62 11.95 -5.05 2.73
N PRO A 63 13.17 -5.23 3.27
CA PRO A 63 14.38 -5.10 2.46
C PRO A 63 14.43 -6.11 1.31
N GLU A 64 13.72 -7.23 1.42
CA GLU A 64 13.53 -8.22 0.36
C GLU A 64 12.37 -7.85 -0.59
N GLY A 65 11.63 -6.79 -0.31
CA GLY A 65 10.47 -6.34 -1.08
C GLY A 65 10.84 -5.85 -2.48
N SER A 66 9.88 -5.96 -3.41
CA SER A 66 10.11 -5.68 -4.83
C SER A 66 10.47 -4.21 -5.09
N GLN A 67 9.72 -3.28 -4.50
CA GLN A 67 9.95 -1.84 -4.64
C GLN A 67 10.87 -1.33 -3.53
N SER A 68 10.61 -1.72 -2.28
CA SER A 68 11.34 -1.28 -1.09
C SER A 68 12.78 -1.80 -1.04
N GLY A 69 13.10 -2.96 -1.62
CA GLY A 69 14.48 -3.45 -1.76
C GLY A 69 15.27 -2.80 -2.91
N ARG A 70 14.63 -2.01 -3.78
CA ARG A 70 15.26 -1.46 -5.01
C ARG A 70 15.22 0.06 -5.09
N THR A 71 14.37 0.72 -4.30
CA THR A 71 14.20 2.17 -4.33
C THR A 71 15.28 2.84 -3.49
N PRO A 72 16.10 3.74 -4.06
CA PRO A 72 17.04 4.52 -3.27
C PRO A 72 16.34 5.31 -2.17
N GLY A 73 16.83 5.19 -0.94
CA GLY A 73 16.24 5.85 0.22
C GLY A 73 14.93 5.24 0.72
N ALA A 74 14.60 4.01 0.31
CA ALA A 74 13.46 3.26 0.85
C ALA A 74 13.48 3.22 2.40
N VAL A 75 12.30 3.13 2.99
CA VAL A 75 12.14 3.01 4.44
C VAL A 75 11.75 1.58 4.76
N HIS A 76 12.64 0.87 5.46
CA HIS A 76 12.40 -0.51 5.82
C HIS A 76 11.58 -0.63 7.10
N TRP A 77 10.65 -1.60 7.11
CA TRP A 77 9.75 -1.83 8.23
C TRP A 77 10.43 -2.18 9.56
N THR A 78 11.71 -2.57 9.52
CA THR A 78 12.51 -2.91 10.71
C THR A 78 12.83 -1.68 11.55
N GLY A 79 12.86 -0.50 10.94
CA GLY A 79 13.04 0.78 11.62
C GLY A 79 11.75 1.47 12.04
N LEU A 80 10.59 0.91 11.70
CA LEU A 80 9.28 1.50 11.96
C LEU A 80 8.69 0.90 13.24
N LEU A 81 8.99 1.55 14.35
CA LEU A 81 8.65 1.10 15.69
C LEU A 81 7.36 1.75 16.20
N PRO A 82 6.48 0.98 16.86
CA PRO A 82 5.24 1.51 17.42
C PRO A 82 5.51 2.48 18.58
N ASP A 83 4.48 3.24 18.95
CA ASP A 83 4.56 4.13 20.10
C ASP A 83 4.73 3.34 21.40
N ALA A 84 5.36 3.95 22.41
CA ALA A 84 5.57 3.30 23.70
C ALA A 84 4.23 2.90 24.34
N GLY A 85 4.09 1.62 24.71
CA GLY A 85 2.86 1.09 25.29
C GLY A 85 1.75 0.78 24.29
N ALA A 86 2.05 0.75 22.98
CA ALA A 86 1.11 0.31 21.96
C ALA A 86 0.55 -1.09 22.26
N ALA A 87 -0.74 -1.29 22.02
CA ALA A 87 -1.38 -2.60 22.14
C ALA A 87 -0.69 -3.64 21.22
N PRO A 88 -0.69 -4.94 21.54
CA PRO A 88 -0.14 -5.94 20.64
C PRO A 88 -0.85 -5.94 19.28
N ALA A 89 -0.17 -6.41 18.24
CA ALA A 89 -0.78 -6.64 16.92
C ALA A 89 -1.86 -7.73 17.01
N ASP A 90 -2.81 -7.76 16.06
CA ASP A 90 -3.82 -8.81 16.05
C ASP A 90 -3.19 -10.15 15.66
N ALA A 91 -3.23 -11.11 16.58
CA ALA A 91 -2.64 -12.44 16.40
C ALA A 91 -3.36 -13.26 15.32
N THR A 92 -4.68 -13.06 15.16
CA THR A 92 -5.47 -13.72 14.11
C THR A 92 -5.04 -13.23 12.74
N VAL A 93 -4.89 -11.91 12.59
CA VAL A 93 -4.39 -11.32 11.34
C VAL A 93 -2.97 -11.79 11.04
N GLY A 94 -2.11 -11.88 12.06
CA GLY A 94 -0.74 -12.37 11.90
C GLY A 94 -0.71 -13.82 11.41
N ALA A 95 -1.53 -14.69 12.00
CA ALA A 95 -1.64 -16.09 11.56
C ALA A 95 -2.17 -16.22 10.12
N GLN A 96 -3.14 -15.40 9.73
CA GLN A 96 -3.67 -15.37 8.36
C GLN A 96 -2.62 -14.89 7.34
N LEU A 97 -1.86 -13.85 7.70
CA LEU A 97 -0.78 -13.33 6.85
C LEU A 97 0.31 -14.39 6.65
N GLN A 98 0.74 -15.04 7.73
CA GLN A 98 1.73 -16.11 7.67
C GLN A 98 1.26 -17.27 6.80
N ALA A 99 -0.01 -17.69 6.95
CA ALA A 99 -0.59 -18.75 6.15
C ALA A 99 -0.62 -18.38 4.66
N TYR A 100 -1.03 -17.15 4.33
CA TYR A 100 -1.04 -16.65 2.96
C TYR A 100 0.37 -16.63 2.35
N ILE A 101 1.33 -16.02 3.03
CA ILE A 101 2.72 -15.92 2.56
C ILE A 101 3.37 -17.30 2.36
N THR A 102 3.04 -18.26 3.22
CA THR A 102 3.47 -19.65 3.06
C THR A 102 2.82 -20.31 1.84
N GLN A 103 1.53 -20.05 1.59
CA GLN A 103 0.81 -20.58 0.43
C GLN A 103 1.37 -20.07 -0.90
N VAL A 104 1.78 -18.81 -0.98
CA VAL A 104 2.36 -18.21 -2.20
C VAL A 104 3.89 -18.35 -2.30
N ASP A 105 4.52 -19.04 -1.34
CA ASP A 105 5.97 -19.27 -1.27
C ASP A 105 6.84 -17.99 -1.28
N MET A 106 6.42 -16.98 -0.50
CA MET A 106 7.02 -15.63 -0.48
C MET A 106 7.61 -15.27 0.90
N ARG A 107 8.32 -16.21 1.54
CA ARG A 107 8.83 -16.04 2.91
C ARG A 107 9.69 -14.78 3.05
N GLY A 108 9.54 -14.07 4.17
CA GLY A 108 10.25 -12.81 4.44
C GLY A 108 9.52 -11.57 3.91
N LEU A 109 8.37 -11.76 3.25
CA LEU A 109 7.48 -10.69 2.81
C LEU A 109 6.22 -10.55 3.69
N ASP A 110 6.16 -11.29 4.80
CA ASP A 110 5.20 -11.10 5.89
C ASP A 110 5.56 -9.87 6.73
N ALA A 111 4.62 -8.94 6.84
CA ALA A 111 4.75 -7.75 7.67
C ALA A 111 4.95 -8.10 9.16
N PRO A 112 6.07 -7.68 9.80
CA PRO A 112 6.34 -7.99 11.20
C PRO A 112 5.38 -7.23 12.12
N ASP A 113 5.09 -7.81 13.28
CA ASP A 113 4.16 -7.25 14.26
C ASP A 113 4.49 -5.80 14.65
N THR A 114 5.77 -5.45 14.79
CA THR A 114 6.21 -4.09 15.10
C THR A 114 5.73 -3.08 14.05
N PHE A 115 5.82 -3.45 12.78
CA PHE A 115 5.34 -2.62 11.68
C PHE A 115 3.82 -2.56 11.61
N ARG A 116 3.13 -3.69 11.84
CA ARG A 116 1.66 -3.73 11.92
C ARG A 116 1.12 -2.83 13.04
N MET A 117 1.79 -2.83 14.19
CA MET A 117 1.48 -1.93 15.30
C MET A 117 1.74 -0.46 14.92
N TRP A 118 2.87 -0.17 14.27
CA TRP A 118 3.20 1.17 13.81
C TRP A 118 2.16 1.73 12.81
N LEU A 119 1.68 0.91 11.87
CA LEU A 119 0.62 1.30 10.93
C LEU A 119 -0.70 1.64 11.65
N ARG A 120 -1.06 0.86 12.68
CA ARG A 120 -2.22 1.15 13.52
C ARG A 120 -2.04 2.45 14.28
N ASP A 121 -0.89 2.67 14.88
CA ASP A 121 -0.58 3.90 15.62
C ASP A 121 -0.60 5.12 14.67
N LEU A 122 -0.12 4.96 13.43
CA LEU A 122 -0.23 5.98 12.39
C LEU A 122 -1.68 6.31 12.06
N SER A 123 -2.54 5.28 11.89
CA SER A 123 -3.97 5.47 11.65
C SER A 123 -4.64 6.24 12.81
N HIS A 124 -4.34 5.88 14.05
CA HIS A 124 -4.84 6.59 15.24
C HIS A 124 -4.32 8.02 15.30
N ARG A 125 -3.02 8.24 15.08
CA ARG A 125 -2.38 9.56 15.12
C ARG A 125 -2.94 10.50 14.07
N LEU A 126 -3.23 10.00 12.87
CA LEU A 126 -3.78 10.81 11.78
C LEU A 126 -5.31 10.87 11.81
N GLN A 127 -5.96 10.05 12.65
CA GLN A 127 -7.41 9.91 12.75
C GLN A 127 -8.07 9.61 11.40
N GLN A 128 -7.45 8.72 10.62
CA GLN A 128 -7.95 8.33 9.31
C GLN A 128 -7.51 6.90 8.96
N PRO A 129 -8.19 6.26 7.99
CA PRO A 129 -7.76 4.99 7.45
C PRO A 129 -6.33 5.02 6.89
N VAL A 130 -5.60 3.94 7.14
CA VAL A 130 -4.28 3.67 6.54
C VAL A 130 -4.33 2.32 5.86
N MET A 131 -3.73 2.23 4.67
CA MET A 131 -3.54 0.98 3.95
C MET A 131 -2.06 0.80 3.65
N PHE A 132 -1.48 -0.32 4.03
CA PHE A 132 -0.24 -0.81 3.44
C PHE A 132 -0.60 -1.83 2.35
N TYR A 133 0.06 -1.76 1.20
CA TYR A 133 -0.13 -2.69 0.09
C TYR A 133 1.22 -3.13 -0.43
N THR A 134 1.35 -4.44 -0.63
CA THR A 134 2.49 -5.00 -1.34
C THR A 134 2.04 -6.02 -2.37
N ALA A 135 2.74 -6.02 -3.49
CA ALA A 135 2.50 -6.93 -4.60
C ALA A 135 3.79 -7.20 -5.37
N SER A 136 3.88 -8.40 -5.93
CA SER A 136 4.84 -8.71 -6.98
C SER A 136 4.13 -9.34 -8.16
N THR A 137 4.59 -8.98 -9.35
CA THR A 137 4.21 -9.60 -10.60
C THR A 137 5.45 -9.97 -11.39
N PHE A 138 5.44 -11.16 -11.97
CA PHE A 138 6.48 -11.62 -12.88
C PHE A 138 5.85 -12.08 -14.20
N GLY A 139 6.30 -11.47 -15.30
CA GLY A 139 5.86 -11.90 -16.64
C GLY A 139 4.38 -11.64 -16.94
N GLY A 140 3.73 -10.74 -16.19
CA GLY A 140 2.30 -10.42 -16.34
C GLY A 140 1.38 -11.28 -15.47
N SER A 141 1.94 -12.19 -14.67
CA SER A 141 1.21 -12.94 -13.63
C SER A 141 1.49 -12.35 -12.26
N TYR A 142 0.51 -12.40 -11.37
CA TYR A 142 0.68 -12.04 -9.97
C TYR A 142 1.40 -13.18 -9.25
N ASP A 143 2.51 -12.86 -8.60
CA ASP A 143 3.20 -13.80 -7.72
C ASP A 143 2.50 -13.81 -6.35
N TYR A 144 2.20 -12.61 -5.85
CA TYR A 144 1.41 -12.38 -4.64
C TYR A 144 0.88 -10.93 -4.63
N ASP A 145 -0.17 -10.70 -3.84
CA ASP A 145 -0.49 -9.37 -3.32
C ASP A 145 -1.37 -9.46 -2.06
N TYR A 146 -1.09 -8.55 -1.12
CA TYR A 146 -1.92 -8.36 0.06
C TYR A 146 -1.99 -6.89 0.47
N ALA A 147 -3.06 -6.55 1.18
CA ALA A 147 -3.25 -5.25 1.80
C ALA A 147 -3.51 -5.43 3.30
N LEU A 148 -2.83 -4.63 4.11
CA LEU A 148 -3.17 -4.43 5.52
C LEU A 148 -3.88 -3.10 5.65
N THR A 149 -5.11 -3.11 6.16
CA THR A 149 -5.90 -1.89 6.37
C THR A 149 -6.17 -1.66 7.85
N TYR A 150 -6.14 -0.39 8.23
CA TYR A 150 -6.37 0.07 9.59
C TYR A 150 -7.52 1.07 9.56
N THR A 151 -8.72 0.58 9.88
CA THR A 151 -9.93 1.41 10.05
C THR A 151 -10.41 1.25 11.48
N PRO A 152 -9.83 2.04 12.39
CA PRO A 152 -9.09 1.62 13.60
C PRO A 152 -8.64 0.16 13.78
N GLN A 153 -9.45 -0.84 13.42
CA GLN A 153 -9.06 -2.24 13.52
C GLN A 153 -8.20 -2.67 12.35
N GLU A 154 -7.27 -3.57 12.63
CA GLU A 154 -6.43 -4.23 11.63
C GLU A 154 -7.25 -5.25 10.83
N ARG A 155 -7.05 -5.29 9.51
CA ARG A 155 -7.60 -6.32 8.62
C ARG A 155 -6.59 -6.67 7.53
N LEU A 156 -6.53 -7.96 7.18
CA LEU A 156 -5.81 -8.46 6.02
C LEU A 156 -6.78 -8.69 4.86
N HIS A 157 -6.38 -8.22 3.68
CA HIS A 157 -6.98 -8.59 2.40
C HIS A 157 -5.91 -9.27 1.57
N ALA A 158 -6.15 -10.49 1.12
CA ALA A 158 -5.23 -11.23 0.27
C ALA A 158 -5.98 -11.68 -0.98
N THR A 159 -5.36 -11.54 -2.15
CA THR A 159 -6.01 -11.97 -3.39
C THR A 159 -6.06 -13.48 -3.45
N ARG A 160 -7.23 -14.00 -3.81
CA ARG A 160 -7.41 -15.41 -4.16
C ARG A 160 -7.09 -15.58 -5.64
N PHE A 161 -6.47 -16.71 -5.98
CA PHE A 161 -6.11 -17.02 -7.35
C PHE A 161 -6.87 -18.26 -7.84
N ASP A 162 -7.37 -18.19 -9.07
CA ASP A 162 -7.83 -19.34 -9.85
C ASP A 162 -6.78 -19.64 -10.93
N GLY A 163 -5.88 -20.57 -10.64
CA GLY A 163 -4.64 -20.74 -11.39
C GLY A 163 -3.76 -19.49 -11.29
N LEU A 164 -3.44 -18.86 -12.43
CA LEU A 164 -2.64 -17.62 -12.49
C LEU A 164 -3.51 -16.34 -12.51
N ARG A 165 -4.84 -16.47 -12.43
CA ARG A 165 -5.76 -15.33 -12.55
C ARG A 165 -6.20 -14.84 -11.16
N PRO A 166 -6.05 -13.54 -10.86
CA PRO A 166 -6.57 -12.97 -9.63
C PRO A 166 -8.11 -12.93 -9.67
N CYS A 167 -8.74 -13.39 -8.59
CA CYS A 167 -10.19 -13.30 -8.41
C CYS A 167 -10.58 -11.95 -7.80
N SER A 168 -11.56 -11.26 -8.39
CA SER A 168 -12.13 -10.06 -7.78
C SER A 168 -13.01 -10.39 -6.56
N PRO A 169 -13.05 -9.52 -5.54
CA PRO A 169 -12.18 -8.35 -5.39
C PRO A 169 -10.75 -8.77 -5.03
N THR A 170 -9.75 -8.11 -5.62
CA THR A 170 -8.34 -8.30 -5.26
C THR A 170 -8.02 -7.62 -3.92
N ALA A 171 -6.85 -7.90 -3.35
CA ALA A 171 -6.34 -7.21 -2.18
C ALA A 171 -6.25 -5.70 -2.40
N LEU A 172 -5.80 -5.26 -3.58
CA LEU A 172 -5.77 -3.85 -3.95
C LEU A 172 -7.16 -3.21 -3.94
N GLN A 173 -8.15 -3.86 -4.59
CA GLN A 173 -9.53 -3.37 -4.64
C GLN A 173 -10.13 -3.28 -3.23
N SER A 174 -9.95 -4.32 -2.42
CA SER A 174 -10.48 -4.39 -1.07
C SER A 174 -9.82 -3.37 -0.13
N GLY A 175 -8.50 -3.18 -0.26
CA GLY A 175 -7.77 -2.20 0.52
C GLY A 175 -8.14 -0.75 0.16
N LEU A 176 -8.20 -0.43 -1.13
CA LEU A 176 -8.56 0.92 -1.59
C LEU A 176 -10.01 1.27 -1.24
N ALA A 177 -10.91 0.30 -1.19
CA ALA A 177 -12.27 0.51 -0.71
C ALA A 177 -12.30 1.04 0.73
N CYS A 178 -11.35 0.64 1.60
CA CYS A 178 -11.21 1.19 2.95
C CYS A 178 -10.80 2.68 2.96
N LEU A 179 -10.20 3.16 1.87
CA LEU A 179 -9.87 4.58 1.65
C LEU A 179 -10.97 5.31 0.86
N SER A 180 -12.15 4.71 0.69
CA SER A 180 -13.24 5.23 -0.15
C SER A 180 -12.87 5.39 -1.63
N ILE A 181 -11.92 4.59 -2.12
CA ILE A 181 -11.53 4.53 -3.53
C ILE A 181 -12.10 3.25 -4.12
N THR A 182 -12.95 3.38 -5.14
CA THR A 182 -13.52 2.23 -5.85
C THR A 182 -12.78 2.03 -7.17
N LEU A 183 -12.17 0.85 -7.32
CA LEU A 183 -11.64 0.43 -8.60
C LEU A 183 -12.65 -0.52 -9.30
N PRO A 184 -13.21 -0.12 -10.45
CA PRO A 184 -14.17 -0.96 -11.20
C PRO A 184 -13.52 -2.21 -11.79
N THR A 185 -12.20 -2.20 -11.97
CA THR A 185 -11.39 -3.33 -12.46
C THR A 185 -10.15 -3.50 -11.59
N THR A 186 -9.28 -4.45 -11.89
CA THR A 186 -7.98 -4.60 -11.21
C THR A 186 -6.96 -3.53 -11.63
N PHE A 187 -7.29 -2.70 -12.61
CA PHE A 187 -6.44 -1.61 -13.07
C PHE A 187 -6.39 -0.47 -12.05
N PHE A 188 -5.18 -0.01 -11.73
CA PHE A 188 -4.93 1.18 -10.92
C PHE A 188 -3.88 2.05 -11.60
N ALA A 189 -4.21 3.31 -11.89
CA ALA A 189 -3.39 4.15 -12.77
C ALA A 189 -2.02 4.46 -12.15
N LEU A 190 -1.95 4.57 -10.82
CA LEU A 190 -0.71 4.86 -10.08
C LEU A 190 0.31 3.73 -10.18
N HIS A 191 -0.14 2.53 -10.54
CA HIS A 191 0.70 1.35 -10.74
C HIS A 191 1.25 1.23 -12.16
N GLU A 192 0.83 2.11 -13.08
CA GLU A 192 1.43 2.16 -14.40
C GLU A 192 2.88 2.65 -14.35
N ARG A 193 3.72 2.06 -15.18
CA ARG A 193 5.12 2.51 -15.32
C ARG A 193 5.24 3.93 -15.86
N ALA A 194 4.27 4.36 -16.66
CA ALA A 194 4.24 5.69 -17.24
C ALA A 194 3.64 6.74 -16.28
N PHE A 195 3.21 6.36 -15.07
CA PHE A 195 2.68 7.31 -14.11
C PHE A 195 3.78 8.29 -13.69
N ASP A 196 3.53 9.58 -13.90
CA ASP A 196 4.48 10.66 -13.61
C ASP A 196 4.51 10.97 -12.10
N TRP A 197 5.22 10.12 -11.36
CA TRP A 197 5.45 10.32 -9.93
C TRP A 197 6.22 11.62 -9.61
N PRO A 198 7.30 12.01 -10.33
CA PRO A 198 8.06 13.21 -10.01
C PRO A 198 7.23 14.50 -9.91
N SER A 199 6.23 14.72 -10.79
CA SER A 199 5.40 15.93 -10.72
C SER A 199 4.48 15.99 -9.50
N ARG A 200 4.29 14.85 -8.83
CA ARG A 200 3.41 14.64 -7.67
C ARG A 200 4.15 14.62 -6.34
N ALA A 201 5.48 14.81 -6.32
CA ALA A 201 6.25 14.83 -5.08
C ALA A 201 5.70 15.87 -4.09
N LEU A 202 5.57 15.47 -2.81
CA LEU A 202 5.05 16.32 -1.75
C LEU A 202 5.97 17.52 -1.49
N LEU A 203 7.28 17.28 -1.47
CA LEU A 203 8.30 18.30 -1.40
C LEU A 203 8.93 18.48 -2.77
N ARG A 204 9.07 19.73 -3.22
CA ARG A 204 9.76 20.13 -4.45
C ARG A 204 11.03 20.87 -4.11
#